data_AF-A0A4R2BIF9-F1
#
_entry.id   AF-A0A4R2BIF9-F1
#
_cell.length_a   1.000
_cell.length_b   1.000
_cell.length_c   1.000
_cell.angle_alpha   90.00
_cell.angle_beta   90.00
_cell.angle_gamma   90.00
#
_symmetry.space_group_name_H-M   'P 1'
#
loop_
_entity.id
_entity.type
_entity.pdbx_description
1 polymer ?
#
loop_
_entity_poly.entity_id
_entity_poly.type
_entity_poly.pdbx_seq_one_letter_code
_entity_poly.pdbx_strand_id
1 'polypeptide(L)'
;MSTFILIFLNKTKTAVTNLDFPFKIKIKGKGKSRMQVKVFANLRDICGGVQVEVIPEGNRVIDILDKMIEKFPEMEEEILTPQKELKPFVHVYINGKNIVHLEELETRVAENDQFALFPPVAGG
;
A
#
# COMPACT_ATOMS: atom_id res chain seq x y z
N MET A 1 -31.76 -39.31 3.77
CA MET A 1 -30.66 -39.30 4.74
C MET A 1 -30.12 -37.88 4.78
N SER A 2 -30.13 -37.31 5.98
CA SER A 2 -29.68 -35.98 6.41
C SER A 2 -30.30 -34.71 5.81
N THR A 3 -30.97 -34.04 6.73
CA THR A 3 -31.66 -32.75 6.73
C THR A 3 -30.69 -31.60 7.06
N PHE A 4 -31.16 -30.35 6.89
CA PHE A 4 -30.73 -29.11 7.56
C PHE A 4 -29.42 -28.46 7.03
N ILE A 5 -29.31 -27.15 6.74
CA ILE A 5 -30.03 -25.96 7.21
C ILE A 5 -30.10 -24.89 6.10
N LEU A 6 -31.27 -24.28 6.07
CA LEU A 6 -31.72 -23.06 5.41
C LEU A 6 -31.23 -21.84 6.22
N ILE A 7 -30.82 -20.74 5.59
CA ILE A 7 -31.31 -19.36 5.86
C ILE A 7 -30.74 -18.49 4.73
N PHE A 8 -31.55 -18.18 3.70
CA PHE A 8 -32.42 -16.98 3.63
C PHE A 8 -31.61 -15.67 3.68
N LEU A 9 -31.71 -14.73 2.75
CA LEU A 9 -32.47 -14.65 1.51
C LEU A 9 -32.06 -13.30 0.87
N ASN A 10 -32.04 -13.26 -0.47
CA ASN A 10 -32.77 -12.32 -1.34
C ASN A 10 -32.85 -10.82 -0.97
N LYS A 11 -32.95 -9.91 -1.93
CA LYS A 11 -33.29 -10.03 -3.34
C LYS A 11 -32.95 -8.67 -3.97
N THR A 12 -32.37 -8.71 -5.16
CA THR A 12 -32.77 -7.96 -6.36
C THR A 12 -32.94 -6.43 -6.26
N LYS A 13 -32.50 -5.61 -7.20
CA LYS A 13 -32.67 -5.76 -8.65
C LYS A 13 -32.04 -4.54 -9.35
N THR A 14 -31.61 -4.78 -10.58
CA THR A 14 -31.61 -3.85 -11.73
C THR A 14 -30.49 -2.82 -11.83
N ALA A 15 -29.79 -2.95 -12.97
CA ALA A 15 -28.73 -2.10 -13.50
C ALA A 15 -29.19 -0.69 -13.85
N VAL A 16 -28.24 0.25 -13.82
CA VAL A 16 -28.19 1.40 -14.73
C VAL A 16 -26.72 1.78 -14.94
N THR A 17 -26.33 1.73 -16.20
CA THR A 17 -25.14 2.32 -16.81
C THR A 17 -25.05 3.81 -16.50
N ASN A 18 -23.88 4.32 -16.10
CA ASN A 18 -23.34 5.62 -16.50
C ASN A 18 -21.91 5.78 -15.96
N LEU A 19 -21.00 6.19 -16.85
CA LEU A 19 -19.71 6.76 -16.49
C LEU A 19 -19.96 8.04 -15.68
N ASP A 20 -19.57 8.03 -14.42
CA ASP A 20 -19.24 9.22 -13.65
C ASP A 20 -18.27 8.77 -12.54
N PHE A 21 -17.06 9.32 -12.53
CA PHE A 21 -16.08 9.11 -11.45
C PHE A 21 -16.68 9.57 -10.12
N PRO A 22 -16.81 8.70 -9.09
CA PRO A 22 -17.35 9.15 -7.81
C PRO A 22 -16.44 8.69 -6.67
N PHE A 23 -15.33 9.39 -6.43
CA PHE A 23 -14.63 9.25 -5.15
C PHE A 23 -15.45 10.02 -4.09
N LYS A 24 -16.47 9.36 -3.55
CA LYS A 24 -17.26 9.85 -2.42
C LYS A 24 -16.67 9.25 -1.14
N ILE A 25 -15.63 9.87 -0.60
CA ILE A 25 -15.08 9.49 0.70
C ILE A 25 -16.03 9.99 1.79
N LYS A 26 -16.56 9.05 2.57
CA LYS A 26 -17.18 9.35 3.87
C LYS A 26 -16.58 8.39 4.89
N ILE A 27 -15.73 8.88 5.78
CA ILE A 27 -15.17 8.08 6.87
C ILE A 27 -15.39 8.85 8.18
N LYS A 28 -16.31 8.36 9.03
CA LYS A 28 -16.37 8.67 10.46
C LYS A 28 -16.33 7.36 11.23
N GLY A 29 -15.19 7.12 11.83
CA GLY A 29 -14.85 6.02 12.71
C GLY A 29 -13.36 6.18 13.00
N LYS A 30 -12.87 5.90 14.21
CA LYS A 30 -11.42 5.87 14.48
C LYS A 30 -10.82 4.72 13.67
N GLY A 31 -10.55 5.00 12.40
CA GLY A 31 -10.28 4.03 11.36
C GLY A 31 -8.78 3.89 11.18
N LYS A 32 -8.36 2.64 10.97
CA LYS A 32 -7.00 2.27 10.60
C LYS A 32 -6.48 3.26 9.53
N SER A 33 -5.40 3.95 9.87
CA SER A 33 -4.76 5.02 9.11
C SER A 33 -4.46 4.56 7.68
N ARG A 34 -4.97 5.25 6.66
CA ARG A 34 -4.68 4.94 5.25
C ARG A 34 -3.48 5.74 4.79
N MET A 35 -2.54 5.09 4.11
CA MET A 35 -1.34 5.70 3.58
C MET A 35 -1.33 5.59 2.06
N GLN A 36 -1.04 6.70 1.38
CA GLN A 36 -0.80 6.70 -0.06
C GLN A 36 0.69 6.61 -0.34
N VAL A 37 1.11 5.54 -1.01
CA VAL A 37 2.50 5.31 -1.40
C VAL A 37 2.67 5.55 -2.89
N LYS A 38 3.57 6.47 -3.27
CA LYS A 38 3.93 6.72 -4.66
C LYS A 38 5.08 5.80 -5.08
N VAL A 39 4.92 5.10 -6.19
CA VAL A 39 5.91 4.14 -6.71
C VAL A 39 6.48 4.56 -8.07
N PHE A 40 7.71 4.15 -8.35
CA PHE A 40 8.50 4.60 -9.50
C PHE A 40 9.11 3.43 -10.28
N ALA A 41 9.47 3.69 -11.54
CA ALA A 41 10.07 2.74 -12.48
C ALA A 41 9.35 1.37 -12.47
N ASN A 42 10.09 0.27 -12.40
CA ASN A 42 9.57 -1.11 -12.46
C ASN A 42 8.57 -1.43 -11.33
N LEU A 43 8.63 -0.74 -10.19
CA LEU A 43 7.65 -0.94 -9.11
C LEU A 43 6.23 -0.54 -9.54
N ARG A 44 6.07 0.32 -10.55
CA ARG A 44 4.76 0.68 -11.09
C ARG A 44 4.09 -0.50 -11.79
N ASP A 45 4.89 -1.33 -12.46
CA ASP A 45 4.39 -2.50 -13.18
C ASP A 45 3.92 -3.56 -12.18
N ILE A 46 4.70 -3.77 -11.11
CA ILE A 46 4.35 -4.66 -9.98
C ILE A 46 3.04 -4.21 -9.31
N CYS A 47 2.89 -2.91 -9.07
CA CYS A 47 1.70 -2.38 -8.40
C CYS A 47 0.50 -2.15 -9.32
N GLY A 48 0.67 -2.25 -10.64
CA GLY A 48 -0.35 -1.90 -11.64
C GLY A 48 -0.72 -0.42 -11.67
N GLY A 49 0.16 0.49 -11.21
CA GLY A 49 -0.15 1.91 -11.11
C GLY A 49 0.96 2.77 -10.49
N VAL A 50 0.73 4.08 -10.43
CA VAL A 50 1.69 5.07 -9.91
C VAL A 50 1.57 5.34 -8.41
N GLN A 51 0.46 4.91 -7.80
CA GLN A 51 0.15 5.07 -6.39
C GLN A 51 -0.57 3.84 -5.86
N VAL A 52 -0.33 3.52 -4.59
CA VAL A 52 -0.95 2.41 -3.87
C VAL A 52 -1.50 2.93 -2.54
N GLU A 53 -2.78 2.64 -2.27
CA GLU A 53 -3.35 2.80 -0.93
C GLU A 53 -3.01 1.56 -0.10
N VAL A 54 -2.46 1.76 1.09
CA VAL A 54 -2.21 0.71 2.09
C VAL A 54 -2.75 1.11 3.46
N ILE A 55 -3.05 0.10 4.28
CA ILE A 55 -3.58 0.28 5.63
C ILE A 55 -2.64 -0.43 6.62
N PRO A 56 -1.53 0.23 7.04
CA PRO A 56 -0.52 -0.36 7.93
C PRO A 56 -1.08 -0.73 9.31
N GLU A 57 -0.39 -1.66 9.97
CA GLU A 57 -0.68 -2.06 11.37
C GLU A 57 0.12 -1.26 12.39
N GLY A 58 1.05 -0.44 11.93
CA GLY A 58 1.80 0.53 12.71
C GLY A 58 1.97 1.84 11.94
N ASN A 59 2.92 2.66 12.39
CA ASN A 59 3.18 3.98 11.84
C ASN A 59 4.65 4.19 11.50
N ARG A 60 5.39 3.13 11.23
CA ARG A 60 6.79 3.18 10.77
C ARG A 60 6.87 2.76 9.31
N VAL A 61 7.93 3.19 8.64
CA VAL A 61 8.19 2.80 7.24
C VAL A 61 8.10 1.29 7.03
N ILE A 62 8.68 0.48 7.92
CA ILE A 62 8.60 -0.99 7.81
C ILE A 62 7.15 -1.50 7.82
N ASP A 63 6.27 -0.93 8.65
CA ASP A 63 4.87 -1.35 8.76
C ASP A 63 4.09 -1.05 7.46
N ILE A 64 4.50 0.00 6.73
CA ILE A 64 3.95 0.35 5.40
C ILE A 64 4.47 -0.62 4.36
N LEU A 65 5.78 -0.89 4.34
CA LEU A 65 6.41 -1.80 3.37
C LEU A 65 5.90 -3.24 3.54
N ASP A 66 5.74 -3.73 4.77
CA ASP A 66 5.17 -5.06 5.03
C ASP A 66 3.76 -5.18 4.43
N LYS A 67 2.91 -4.13 4.56
CA LYS A 67 1.58 -4.13 3.91
C LYS A 67 1.63 -4.02 2.39
N MET A 68 2.64 -3.35 1.84
CA MET A 68 2.83 -3.37 0.38
C MET A 68 3.22 -4.77 -0.10
N ILE A 69 4.10 -5.47 0.62
CA ILE A 69 4.55 -6.83 0.30
C ILE A 69 3.41 -7.84 0.44
N GLU A 70 2.60 -7.76 1.49
CA GLU A 70 1.39 -8.60 1.64
C GLU A 70 0.45 -8.47 0.42
N LYS A 71 0.35 -7.26 -0.15
CA LYS A 71 -0.49 -6.98 -1.32
C LYS A 71 0.18 -7.34 -2.63
N PHE A 72 1.50 -7.18 -2.71
CA PHE A 72 2.32 -7.38 -3.90
C PHE A 72 3.59 -8.16 -3.52
N PRO A 73 3.52 -9.50 -3.43
CA PRO A 73 4.63 -10.32 -2.95
C PRO A 73 5.93 -10.14 -3.75
N GLU A 74 5.83 -9.92 -5.06
CA GLU A 74 6.98 -9.64 -5.95
C GLU A 74 7.79 -8.40 -5.54
N MET A 75 7.22 -7.50 -4.73
CA MET A 75 7.92 -6.32 -4.24
C MET A 75 9.03 -6.68 -3.26
N GLU A 76 8.88 -7.73 -2.45
CA GLU A 76 9.86 -8.09 -1.40
C GLU A 76 11.26 -8.27 -1.98
N GLU A 77 11.36 -9.04 -3.07
CA GLU A 77 12.63 -9.27 -3.77
C GLU A 77 13.17 -8.01 -4.46
N GLU A 78 12.36 -6.99 -4.73
CA GLU A 78 12.85 -5.74 -5.32
C GLU A 78 13.37 -4.76 -4.28
N ILE A 79 12.81 -4.77 -3.06
CA ILE A 79 13.08 -3.71 -2.07
C ILE A 79 13.80 -4.16 -0.79
N LEU A 80 13.71 -5.44 -0.41
CA LEU A 80 14.30 -5.95 0.83
C LEU A 80 15.34 -7.05 0.58
N THR A 81 16.34 -7.13 1.46
CA THR A 81 17.25 -8.28 1.56
C THR A 81 16.53 -9.45 2.25
N PRO A 82 17.05 -10.69 2.16
CA PRO A 82 16.53 -11.83 2.92
C PRO A 82 16.54 -11.61 4.46
N GLN A 83 17.32 -10.65 4.94
CA GLN A 83 17.40 -10.25 6.35
C GLN A 83 16.37 -9.18 6.74
N LYS A 84 15.44 -8.82 5.84
CA LYS A 84 14.46 -7.73 6.00
C LYS A 84 15.08 -6.34 6.16
N GLU A 85 16.24 -6.12 5.53
CA GLU A 85 16.86 -4.79 5.44
C GLU A 85 16.54 -4.17 4.08
N LEU A 86 16.53 -2.84 3.99
CA LEU A 86 16.33 -2.17 2.70
C LEU A 86 17.51 -2.49 1.77
N LYS A 87 17.24 -2.93 0.53
CA LYS A 87 18.30 -3.23 -0.43
C LYS A 87 19.13 -1.97 -0.73
N PRO A 88 20.44 -2.12 -1.03
CA PRO A 88 21.25 -1.02 -1.51
C PRO A 88 20.60 -0.31 -2.70
N PHE A 89 20.70 1.02 -2.72
CA PHE A 89 20.16 1.90 -3.76
C PHE A 89 18.63 1.96 -3.89
N VAL A 90 17.88 1.19 -3.10
CA VAL A 90 16.47 1.47 -2.89
C VAL A 90 16.36 2.72 -2.02
N HIS A 91 15.47 3.62 -2.39
CA HIS A 91 15.28 4.86 -1.65
C HIS A 91 13.84 5.05 -1.25
N VAL A 92 13.63 5.33 0.03
CA VAL A 92 12.35 5.74 0.58
C VAL A 92 12.45 7.20 1.00
N TYR A 93 11.47 8.00 0.61
CA TYR A 93 11.37 9.40 0.99
C TYR A 93 10.06 9.65 1.73
N ILE A 94 10.17 10.35 2.87
CA ILE A 94 9.06 10.88 3.64
C ILE A 94 9.10 12.40 3.53
N ASN A 95 8.08 13.01 2.95
CA ASN A 95 7.99 14.46 2.70
C ASN A 95 9.24 15.04 2.00
N GLY A 96 9.78 14.28 1.04
CA GLY A 96 10.98 14.68 0.28
C GLY A 96 12.31 14.46 0.99
N LYS A 97 12.34 13.92 2.22
CA LYS A 97 13.58 13.57 2.92
C LYS A 97 13.81 12.05 2.89
N ASN A 98 15.01 11.64 2.48
CA ASN A 98 15.39 10.23 2.44
C ASN A 98 15.52 9.67 3.86
N ILE A 99 14.97 8.46 4.10
CA ILE A 99 14.96 7.82 5.41
C ILE A 99 16.35 7.45 5.94
N VAL A 100 17.35 7.35 5.05
CA VAL A 100 18.77 7.15 5.44
C VAL A 100 19.33 8.34 6.25
N HIS A 101 18.65 9.50 6.19
CA HIS A 101 18.96 10.68 6.99
C HIS A 101 17.96 10.90 8.14
N LEU A 102 17.17 9.87 8.46
CA LEU A 102 16.17 9.83 9.53
C LEU A 102 16.46 8.61 10.43
N GLU A 103 15.44 7.84 10.80
CA GLU A 103 15.53 6.62 11.61
C GLU A 103 15.40 5.37 10.73
N GLU A 104 15.80 5.46 9.45
CA GLU A 104 15.72 4.37 8.48
C GLU A 104 14.31 3.73 8.43
N LEU A 105 14.22 2.40 8.52
CA LEU A 105 12.95 1.65 8.50
C LEU A 105 12.06 1.92 9.73
N GLU A 106 12.64 2.42 10.81
CA GLU A 106 11.94 2.81 12.04
C GLU A 106 11.36 4.24 11.96
N THR A 107 11.67 4.99 10.89
CA THR A 107 11.12 6.35 10.65
C THR A 107 9.60 6.33 10.77
N ARG A 108 9.08 7.16 11.69
CA ARG A 108 7.63 7.32 11.88
C ARG A 108 7.01 8.14 10.75
N VAL A 109 5.83 7.71 10.33
CA VAL A 109 5.03 8.33 9.28
C VAL A 109 3.60 8.59 9.78
N ALA A 110 3.05 9.72 9.38
CA ALA A 110 1.65 10.08 9.61
C ALA A 110 0.81 9.85 8.35
N GLU A 111 -0.51 9.76 8.51
CA GLU A 111 -1.49 9.54 7.42
C GLU A 111 -1.35 10.51 6.24
N ASN A 112 -0.96 11.76 6.53
CA ASN A 112 -0.87 12.83 5.54
C ASN A 112 0.54 13.01 4.97
N ASP A 113 1.51 12.18 5.38
CA ASP A 113 2.87 12.28 4.87
C ASP A 113 2.98 11.75 3.45
N GLN A 114 3.83 12.38 2.66
CA GLN A 114 4.14 11.93 1.31
C GLN A 114 5.18 10.82 1.38
N PHE A 115 4.75 9.58 1.11
CA PHE A 115 5.64 8.43 0.98
C PHE A 115 5.96 8.15 -0.48
N ALA A 116 7.24 8.12 -0.82
CA ALA A 116 7.71 7.75 -2.15
C ALA A 116 8.75 6.63 -2.07
N LEU A 117 8.56 5.59 -2.89
CA LEU A 117 9.42 4.41 -2.99
C LEU A 117 10.05 4.33 -4.37
N PHE A 118 11.37 4.40 -4.40
CA PHE A 118 12.17 4.30 -5.61
C PHE A 118 12.96 2.98 -5.60
N PRO A 119 12.86 2.16 -6.66
CA PRO A 119 13.72 1.00 -6.82
C PRO A 119 15.18 1.43 -7.06
N PRO A 120 16.13 0.48 -7.04
CA PRO A 120 17.50 0.77 -7.44
C PRO A 120 17.51 1.42 -8.82
N VAL A 121 18.05 2.63 -8.91
CA VAL A 121 18.19 3.30 -10.21
C VAL A 121 19.36 2.63 -10.92
N ALA A 122 19.11 1.88 -11.98
CA ALA A 122 20.16 1.53 -12.92
C ALA A 122 20.65 2.85 -13.53
N GLY A 123 21.78 3.36 -13.05
CA GLY A 123 22.45 4.49 -13.67
C GLY A 123 22.70 4.16 -15.13
N GLY A 124 22.16 4.99 -16.02
CA GLY A 124 22.57 5.03 -17.43
C GLY A 124 23.95 5.67 -17.56
#